data_AF-A0A958DEI0-F1
#
_entry.id   AF-A0A958DEI0-F1
#
_cell.length_a   1.000
_cell.length_b   1.000
_cell.length_c   1.000
_cell.angle_alpha   90.00
_cell.angle_beta   90.00
_cell.angle_gamma   90.00
#
_symmetry.space_group_name_H-M   'P 1'
#
loop_
_entity.id
_entity.type
_entity.pdbx_description
1 polymer ?
#
loop_
_entity_poly.entity_id
_entity_poly.type
_entity_poly.pdbx_seq_one_letter_code
_entity_poly.pdbx_strand_id
1 'polypeptide(L)'
;KLWVQHLTEMDDLRGGVGLQAYGQKDPLVVYKTEGYRMFGLLLDHIRHDVVHTIFRVQPAVASEPTRTRITDQRTQMVNRDSDGGTPTQTVQNKRKIGANDPCWCGSGKKYKRCHGAPAPRPTTV
;
A
#
# COMPACT_ATOMS: atom_id res chain seq x y z
N LYS A 1 10.68 -7.73 -12.63
CA LYS A 1 10.68 -9.20 -12.37
C LYS A 1 10.75 -10.00 -13.66
N LEU A 2 10.02 -9.62 -14.71
CA LEU A 2 9.99 -10.30 -16.02
C LEU A 2 11.38 -10.56 -16.64
N TRP A 3 12.30 -9.59 -16.56
CA TRP A 3 13.67 -9.77 -17.07
C TRP A 3 14.45 -10.90 -16.39
N VAL A 4 14.33 -11.04 -15.07
CA VAL A 4 15.04 -12.09 -14.32
C VAL A 4 14.53 -13.46 -14.73
N GLN A 5 13.21 -13.61 -14.88
CA GLN A 5 12.60 -14.82 -15.38
C GLN A 5 13.09 -15.16 -16.79
N HIS A 6 13.14 -14.16 -17.70
CA HIS A 6 13.66 -14.36 -19.04
C HIS A 6 15.12 -14.84 -19.04
N LEU A 7 15.98 -14.30 -18.17
CA LEU A 7 17.36 -14.78 -18.04
C LEU A 7 17.43 -16.24 -17.58
N THR A 8 16.55 -16.67 -16.66
CA THR A 8 16.44 -18.07 -16.26
C THR A 8 16.01 -18.95 -17.42
N GLU A 9 14.96 -18.56 -18.16
CA GLU A 9 14.49 -19.28 -19.35
C GLU A 9 15.57 -19.37 -20.44
N MET A 10 16.40 -18.34 -20.61
CA MET A 10 17.52 -18.33 -21.55
C MET A 10 18.67 -19.27 -21.13
N ASP A 11 18.93 -19.43 -19.82
CA ASP A 11 19.95 -20.36 -19.32
C ASP A 11 19.47 -21.82 -19.43
N ASP A 12 18.18 -22.07 -19.15
CA ASP A 12 17.55 -23.37 -19.39
C ASP A 12 17.60 -23.75 -20.88
N LEU A 13 17.26 -22.81 -21.78
CA LEU A 13 17.36 -23.02 -23.22
C LEU A 13 18.80 -23.34 -23.63
N ARG A 14 19.80 -22.66 -23.06
CA ARG A 14 21.22 -22.91 -23.33
C ARG A 14 21.64 -24.31 -22.89
N GLY A 15 21.12 -24.81 -21.78
CA GLY A 15 21.32 -26.19 -21.33
C GLY A 15 20.64 -27.22 -22.24
N GLY A 16 19.47 -26.89 -22.79
CA GLY A 16 18.65 -27.79 -23.62
C GLY A 16 19.09 -27.93 -25.08
N VAL A 17 19.64 -26.87 -25.70
CA VAL A 17 20.03 -26.91 -27.13
C VAL A 17 21.11 -27.94 -27.45
N GLY A 18 21.92 -28.34 -26.47
CA GLY A 18 22.92 -29.40 -26.65
C GLY A 18 22.32 -30.76 -27.01
N LEU A 19 21.14 -31.09 -26.47
CA LEU A 19 20.41 -32.32 -26.80
C LEU A 19 19.75 -32.24 -28.19
N GLN A 20 19.38 -31.05 -28.63
CA GLN A 20 18.69 -30.82 -29.90
C GLN A 20 19.64 -30.80 -31.11
N ALA A 21 20.94 -30.58 -30.88
CA ALA A 21 22.00 -30.70 -31.89
C ALA A 21 22.11 -32.12 -32.49
N TYR A 22 21.61 -33.15 -31.80
CA TYR A 22 21.48 -34.50 -32.37
C TYR A 22 20.57 -34.56 -33.60
N GLY A 23 19.68 -33.58 -33.78
CA GLY A 23 18.73 -33.49 -34.89
C GLY A 23 19.24 -32.82 -36.17
N GLN A 24 20.55 -32.75 -36.40
CA GLN A 24 21.19 -32.12 -37.58
C GLN A 24 20.91 -30.61 -37.75
N LYS A 25 20.34 -29.95 -36.75
CA LYS A 25 20.19 -28.49 -36.72
C LYS A 25 21.34 -27.88 -35.94
N ASP A 26 21.90 -26.79 -36.44
CA ASP A 26 22.93 -26.04 -35.74
C ASP A 26 22.37 -25.50 -34.40
N PRO A 27 22.93 -25.90 -33.25
CA PRO A 27 22.45 -25.47 -31.93
C PRO A 27 22.51 -23.96 -31.74
N LEU A 28 23.47 -23.27 -32.37
CA LEU A 28 23.61 -21.82 -32.29
C LEU A 28 22.45 -21.11 -32.98
N VAL A 29 22.00 -21.65 -34.12
CA VAL A 29 20.85 -21.12 -34.85
C VAL A 29 19.59 -21.29 -34.02
N VAL A 30 19.35 -22.49 -33.45
CA VAL A 30 18.19 -22.77 -32.59
C VAL A 30 18.14 -21.83 -31.40
N TYR A 31 19.27 -21.66 -30.69
CA TYR A 31 19.35 -20.77 -29.54
C TYR A 31 18.99 -19.33 -29.92
N LYS A 32 19.53 -18.82 -31.03
CA LYS A 32 19.25 -17.44 -31.48
C LYS A 32 17.78 -17.27 -31.89
N THR A 33 17.23 -18.20 -32.65
CA THR A 33 15.84 -18.09 -33.11
C THR A 33 14.85 -18.19 -31.97
N GLU A 34 15.06 -19.15 -31.06
CA GLU A 34 14.16 -19.38 -29.93
C GLU A 34 14.33 -18.30 -28.86
N GLY A 35 15.56 -17.89 -28.58
CA GLY A 35 15.85 -16.76 -27.68
C GLY A 35 15.22 -15.46 -28.17
N TYR A 36 15.31 -15.16 -29.47
CA TYR A 36 14.65 -14.00 -30.06
C TYR A 36 13.11 -14.08 -29.94
N ARG A 37 12.53 -15.26 -30.17
CA ARG A 37 11.08 -15.50 -30.01
C ARG A 37 10.64 -15.22 -28.57
N MET A 38 11.35 -15.75 -27.58
CA MET A 38 11.04 -15.52 -26.16
C MET A 38 11.22 -14.05 -25.76
N PHE A 39 12.23 -13.37 -26.28
CA PHE A 39 12.43 -11.94 -26.07
C PHE A 39 11.28 -11.09 -26.63
N GLY A 40 10.72 -11.47 -27.79
CA GLY A 40 9.52 -10.85 -28.34
C GLY A 40 8.33 -10.94 -27.38
N LEU A 41 8.07 -12.12 -26.83
CA LEU A 41 7.02 -12.34 -25.83
C LEU A 41 7.24 -11.52 -24.56
N LEU A 42 8.49 -11.42 -24.09
CA LEU A 42 8.84 -10.57 -22.95
C LEU A 42 8.48 -9.11 -23.22
N LEU A 43 8.82 -8.58 -24.40
CA LEU A 43 8.49 -7.20 -24.77
C LEU A 43 6.98 -6.95 -24.77
N ASP A 44 6.19 -7.90 -25.27
CA ASP A 44 4.73 -7.79 -25.28
C ASP A 44 4.14 -7.79 -23.88
N HIS A 45 4.65 -8.64 -22.98
CA HIS A 45 4.27 -8.61 -21.56
C HIS A 45 4.64 -7.29 -20.88
N ILE A 46 5.84 -6.75 -21.11
CA ILE A 46 6.25 -5.46 -20.53
C ILE A 46 5.33 -4.34 -21.01
N ARG A 47 5.02 -4.29 -22.30
CA ARG A 47 4.09 -3.29 -22.86
C ARG A 47 2.71 -3.40 -22.21
N HIS A 48 2.18 -4.62 -22.11
CA HIS A 48 0.89 -4.88 -21.48
C HIS A 48 0.87 -4.43 -20.01
N ASP A 49 1.87 -4.82 -19.22
CA ASP A 49 1.97 -4.49 -17.79
C ASP A 49 2.12 -2.99 -17.56
N VAL A 50 2.92 -2.30 -18.37
CA VAL A 50 3.09 -0.83 -18.27
C VAL A 50 1.75 -0.13 -18.52
N VAL A 51 1.04 -0.50 -19.58
CA VAL A 51 -0.26 0.09 -19.89
C VAL A 51 -1.28 -0.23 -18.78
N HIS A 52 -1.39 -1.50 -18.39
CA HIS A 52 -2.34 -1.92 -17.36
C HIS A 52 -2.06 -1.28 -15.99
N THR A 53 -0.78 -1.11 -15.62
CA THR A 53 -0.41 -0.44 -14.36
C THR A 53 -0.76 1.04 -14.37
N ILE A 54 -0.50 1.76 -15.47
CA ILE A 54 -0.88 3.18 -15.61
C ILE A 54 -2.39 3.37 -15.41
N PHE A 55 -3.21 2.53 -16.06
CA PHE A 55 -4.67 2.65 -15.97
C PHE A 55 -5.27 2.21 -14.63
N ARG A 56 -4.52 1.47 -13.81
CA ARG A 56 -5.00 0.91 -12.54
C ARG A 56 -4.52 1.68 -11.32
N VAL A 57 -3.47 2.50 -11.47
CA VAL A 57 -3.00 3.39 -10.41
C VAL A 57 -4.00 4.53 -10.23
N GLN A 58 -4.78 4.49 -9.14
CA GLN A 58 -5.50 5.66 -8.67
C GLN A 58 -4.53 6.56 -7.90
N PRO A 59 -4.35 7.83 -8.30
CA PRO A 59 -3.59 8.76 -7.48
C PRO A 59 -4.36 8.94 -6.17
N ALA A 60 -3.68 8.71 -5.04
CA ALA A 60 -4.21 9.06 -3.74
C ALA A 60 -4.32 10.59 -3.68
N VAL A 61 -5.49 11.13 -4.06
CA VAL A 61 -5.82 12.53 -3.79
C VAL A 61 -5.77 12.68 -2.28
N ALA A 62 -4.78 13.43 -1.79
CA ALA A 62 -4.75 13.86 -0.40
C ALA A 62 -6.03 14.67 -0.19
N SER A 63 -7.03 14.07 0.45
CA SER A 63 -8.27 14.77 0.77
C SER A 63 -7.90 15.94 1.69
N GLU A 64 -8.10 17.16 1.19
CA GLU A 64 -8.03 18.34 2.03
C GLU A 64 -9.00 18.15 3.20
N PRO A 65 -8.56 18.39 4.46
CA PRO A 65 -9.48 18.32 5.57
C PRO A 65 -10.50 19.44 5.40
N THR A 66 -11.75 19.08 5.09
CA THR A 66 -12.91 19.97 5.11
C THR A 66 -12.92 20.71 6.44
N ARG A 67 -12.43 21.96 6.43
CA ARG A 67 -12.58 22.88 7.55
C ARG A 67 -14.06 23.23 7.60
N THR A 68 -14.81 22.54 8.46
CA THR A 68 -16.14 22.97 8.86
C THR A 68 -16.02 24.38 9.43
N ARG A 69 -16.50 25.36 8.66
CA ARG A 69 -16.72 26.72 9.14
C ARG A 69 -17.88 26.66 10.12
N ILE A 70 -17.56 26.61 11.41
CA ILE A 70 -18.56 26.77 12.46
C ILE A 70 -18.74 28.27 12.63
N THR A 71 -19.89 28.77 12.17
CA THR A 71 -20.34 30.16 12.32
C THR A 71 -20.46 30.48 13.80
N ASP A 72 -19.63 31.38 14.31
CA ASP A 72 -19.76 31.97 15.63
C ASP A 72 -21.07 32.76 15.72
N GLN A 73 -22.11 32.16 16.31
CA GLN A 73 -23.26 32.91 16.80
C GLN A 73 -22.98 33.35 18.24
N ARG A 74 -22.43 34.56 18.35
CA ARG A 74 -22.33 35.31 19.59
C ARG A 74 -23.55 36.23 19.74
N THR A 75 -24.50 35.81 20.56
CA THR A 75 -25.57 36.64 21.19
C THR A 75 -26.31 35.72 22.18
N GLN A 76 -26.65 36.03 23.43
CA GLN A 76 -26.63 37.23 24.24
C GLN A 76 -26.69 36.76 25.71
N MET A 77 -25.97 37.46 26.56
CA MET A 77 -26.07 37.42 28.02
C MET A 77 -27.42 37.99 28.50
N VAL A 78 -28.16 37.22 29.31
CA VAL A 78 -29.18 37.74 30.24
C VAL A 78 -29.11 36.89 31.52
N ASN A 79 -28.82 37.54 32.65
CA ASN A 79 -28.92 36.98 33.99
C ASN A 79 -30.39 36.65 34.31
N ARG A 80 -30.64 35.43 34.77
CA ARG A 80 -31.88 35.09 35.47
C ARG A 80 -31.58 34.02 36.51
N ASP A 81 -31.69 34.41 37.77
CA ASP A 81 -31.66 33.54 38.93
C ASP A 81 -32.77 32.47 38.87
N SER A 82 -32.53 31.39 39.64
CA SER A 82 -33.42 30.28 40.00
C SER A 82 -33.17 28.94 39.29
N ASP A 83 -32.67 28.03 40.13
CA ASP A 83 -32.94 26.59 40.16
C ASP A 83 -32.43 25.70 39.02
N GLY A 84 -31.62 24.70 39.40
CA GLY A 84 -31.36 23.49 38.62
C GLY A 84 -30.45 23.63 37.40
N GLY A 85 -29.27 23.01 37.46
CA GLY A 85 -28.53 22.60 36.27
C GLY A 85 -27.17 23.27 36.08
N THR A 86 -26.14 22.47 36.24
CA THR A 86 -24.70 22.73 36.10
C THR A 86 -24.32 23.45 34.80
N PRO A 87 -23.29 24.35 34.84
CA PRO A 87 -22.48 24.59 33.66
C PRO A 87 -20.97 24.38 33.91
N THR A 88 -20.38 23.70 32.94
CA THR A 88 -18.99 23.26 32.84
C THR A 88 -18.00 24.42 32.73
N GLN A 89 -16.97 24.40 33.58
CA GLN A 89 -15.76 25.19 33.39
C GLN A 89 -14.69 24.41 32.62
N THR A 90 -14.18 25.10 31.59
CA THR A 90 -12.76 25.27 31.22
C THR A 90 -11.94 24.12 30.59
N VAL A 91 -10.97 24.60 29.80
CA VAL A 91 -9.68 23.98 29.42
C VAL A 91 -9.61 23.27 28.07
N GLN A 92 -9.26 24.08 27.07
CA GLN A 92 -8.25 23.83 26.02
C GLN A 92 -7.76 22.38 25.87
N ASN A 93 -8.23 21.81 24.75
CA ASN A 93 -7.74 20.65 24.02
C ASN A 93 -6.21 20.44 24.03
N LYS A 94 -5.76 19.41 24.74
CA LYS A 94 -4.95 18.36 24.12
C LYS A 94 -5.77 17.07 24.24
N ARG A 95 -6.48 16.67 23.19
CA ARG A 95 -7.12 15.34 23.20
C ARG A 95 -6.01 14.30 23.24
N LYS A 96 -5.71 13.80 24.43
CA LYS A 96 -4.91 12.60 24.62
C LYS A 96 -5.65 11.49 23.88
N ILE A 97 -5.02 10.91 22.87
CA ILE A 97 -5.57 9.75 22.15
C ILE A 97 -5.91 8.68 23.19
N GLY A 98 -7.17 8.29 23.25
CA GLY A 98 -7.67 7.28 24.17
C GLY A 98 -7.24 5.88 23.73
N ALA A 99 -7.08 4.96 24.68
CA ALA A 99 -6.65 3.59 24.40
C ALA A 99 -7.53 2.85 23.36
N ASN A 100 -8.81 3.20 23.25
CA ASN A 100 -9.75 2.59 22.30
C ASN A 100 -9.95 3.39 21.00
N ASP A 101 -9.35 4.58 20.87
CA ASP A 101 -9.48 5.42 19.68
C ASP A 101 -8.78 4.77 18.47
N PRO A 102 -9.19 5.08 17.23
CA PRO A 102 -8.48 4.62 16.05
C PRO A 102 -7.02 5.04 16.11
N CYS A 103 -6.11 4.10 15.87
CA CYS A 103 -4.69 4.41 15.91
C CYS A 103 -4.32 5.29 14.71
N TRP A 104 -3.51 6.32 14.97
CA TRP A 104 -2.99 7.25 13.97
C TRP A 104 -2.14 6.57 12.86
N CYS A 105 -1.73 5.30 13.07
CA CYS A 105 -0.96 4.47 12.15
C CYS A 105 -1.75 4.02 10.90
N GLY A 106 -3.06 4.33 10.82
CA GLY A 106 -3.90 3.91 9.70
C GLY A 106 -4.21 2.42 9.64
N SER A 107 -3.77 1.62 10.62
CA SER A 107 -3.95 0.16 10.62
C SER A 107 -5.40 -0.33 10.80
N GLY A 108 -6.35 0.58 11.03
CA GLY A 108 -7.75 0.26 11.37
C GLY A 108 -7.94 -0.34 12.76
N LYS A 109 -6.86 -0.58 13.53
CA LYS A 109 -6.92 -1.12 14.91
C LYS A 109 -7.05 0.01 15.93
N LYS A 110 -7.68 -0.28 17.07
CA LYS A 110 -7.70 0.60 18.25
C LYS A 110 -6.27 0.89 18.74
N TYR A 111 -6.00 2.07 19.28
CA TYR A 111 -4.66 2.53 19.68
C TYR A 111 -3.94 1.50 20.57
N LYS A 112 -4.61 0.96 21.60
CA LYS A 112 -4.08 -0.10 22.49
C LYS A 112 -3.74 -1.43 21.82
N ARG A 113 -4.12 -1.62 20.56
CA ARG A 113 -3.84 -2.83 19.74
C ARG A 113 -2.92 -2.53 18.55
N CYS A 114 -2.48 -1.28 18.36
CA CYS A 114 -1.43 -0.87 17.41
C CYS A 114 -0.29 -0.25 18.25
N HIS A 115 -0.09 1.07 18.20
CA HIS A 115 1.07 1.74 18.83
C HIS A 115 0.97 1.92 20.35
N GLY A 116 -0.20 1.68 20.95
CA GLY A 116 -0.40 1.66 22.39
C GLY A 116 -0.42 0.26 22.99
N ALA A 117 -0.01 -0.77 22.23
CA ALA A 117 0.01 -2.15 22.73
C ALA A 117 1.15 -2.34 23.75
N PRO A 118 0.88 -2.96 24.91
CA PRO A 118 1.95 -3.35 25.83
C PRO A 118 2.86 -4.37 25.12
N ALA A 119 4.17 -4.22 25.27
CA ALA A 119 5.14 -5.16 24.70
C ALA A 119 4.80 -6.60 25.12
N PRO A 120 4.93 -7.60 24.23
CA PRO A 120 4.68 -8.99 24.59
C PRO A 120 5.62 -9.38 25.74
N ARG A 121 5.05 -9.92 26.82
CA ARG A 121 5.86 -10.55 27.87
C ARG A 121 6.56 -11.76 27.25
N PRO A 122 7.83 -12.03 27.60
CA PRO A 122 8.48 -13.26 27.13
C PRO A 122 7.67 -14.45 27.63
N THR A 123 7.10 -15.23 26.70
CA THR A 123 6.45 -16.49 27.01
C THR A 123 7.52 -17.51 27.34
N THR A 124 7.79 -17.69 28.63
CA THR A 124 8.39 -18.92 29.14
C THR A 124 7.35 -20.03 28.98
N VAL A 125 7.84 -21.13 28.40
CA VAL A 125 7.18 -22.40 28.05
C VAL A 125 6.26 -22.94 29.15
#